data_AF-A0A523T1H7-F1
#
_entry.id   AF-A0A523T1H7-F1
#
_cell.length_a   1.000
_cell.length_b   1.000
_cell.length_c   1.000
_cell.angle_alpha   90.00
_cell.angle_beta   90.00
_cell.angle_gamma   90.00
#
_symmetry.space_group_name_H-M   'P 1'
#
loop_
_entity.id
_entity.type
_entity.pdbx_description
1 polymer ?
#
loop_
_entity_poly.entity_id
_entity_poly.type
_entity_poly.pdbx_seq_one_letter_code
_entity_poly.pdbx_strand_id
1 'polypeptide(L)'
;VTELDRYTAVFVSVGMYGDNYVIENGSPEAVALVDFLNSGGRMYLEGGDVWYWDPQVMNGYDFGPLFKINATADGSSDLVTVFGQSSVFTAGMNFSYSGENSYVDHISSESGGMLIFQNSAPVYDCGVANDAGTYKTVGVSFELTGLVDASPPSTKETLVDSIMHFFGLSVGVQENPLRAISAPKVYSLSQNYPNPFALETTISYALPKISDVCISLYDAAGRRVKKLVQEQQLPGYYTIQIDGGEMKAGIYFIRFTAGDVSLSHKCIIIK
;
A
#
# COMPACT_ATOMS: atom_id res chain seq x y z
N VAL A 1 -9.32 -3.80 25.54
CA VAL A 1 -8.43 -4.80 24.91
C VAL A 1 -8.65 -4.66 23.42
N THR A 2 -7.84 -3.83 22.79
CA THR A 2 -7.94 -3.46 21.36
C THR A 2 -7.40 -4.61 20.53
N GLU A 3 -8.13 -5.02 19.48
CA GLU A 3 -7.81 -6.16 18.59
C GLU A 3 -6.59 -5.93 17.66
N LEU A 4 -5.59 -5.15 18.11
CA LEU A 4 -4.41 -4.82 17.29
C LEU A 4 -3.56 -6.05 16.96
N ASP A 5 -3.65 -7.10 17.77
CA ASP A 5 -3.01 -8.40 17.57
C ASP A 5 -3.47 -9.12 16.29
N ARG A 6 -4.61 -8.71 15.70
CA ARG A 6 -5.13 -9.26 14.43
C ARG A 6 -4.53 -8.60 13.19
N TYR A 7 -3.78 -7.51 13.35
CA TYR A 7 -3.23 -6.73 12.25
C TYR A 7 -1.72 -6.90 12.16
N THR A 8 -1.18 -6.84 10.94
CA THR A 8 0.27 -6.80 10.73
C THR A 8 0.80 -5.37 10.68
N ALA A 9 -0.02 -4.45 10.16
CA ALA A 9 0.26 -3.02 10.16
C ALA A 9 -0.95 -2.20 10.55
N VAL A 10 -0.69 -1.02 11.11
CA VAL A 10 -1.68 0.00 11.42
C VAL A 10 -1.21 1.35 10.89
N PHE A 11 -2.17 2.14 10.40
CA PHE A 11 -1.96 3.53 10.02
C PHE A 11 -2.73 4.38 11.03
N VAL A 12 -2.01 5.24 11.74
CA VAL A 12 -2.54 6.09 12.80
C VAL A 12 -2.43 7.53 12.34
N SER A 13 -3.58 8.13 12.05
CA SER A 13 -3.70 9.52 11.65
C SER A 13 -4.29 10.31 12.79
N VAL A 14 -3.51 11.22 13.37
CA VAL A 14 -3.97 12.07 14.49
C VAL A 14 -4.31 13.50 14.09
N GLY A 15 -4.19 13.84 12.80
CA GLY A 15 -4.66 15.13 12.26
C GLY A 15 -3.70 16.30 12.52
N MET A 16 -4.18 17.50 12.22
CA MET A 16 -3.39 18.74 12.23
C MET A 16 -3.95 19.74 13.26
N TYR A 17 -3.13 20.70 13.69
CA TYR A 17 -3.50 21.73 14.67
C TYR A 17 -4.90 22.34 14.42
N GLY A 18 -5.72 22.36 15.48
CA GLY A 18 -7.10 22.88 15.46
C GLY A 18 -8.15 21.79 15.62
N ASP A 19 -7.88 20.59 15.13
CA ASP A 19 -8.76 19.42 15.19
C ASP A 19 -7.99 18.09 15.43
N ASN A 20 -6.71 18.16 15.79
CA ASN A 20 -5.88 16.98 16.07
C ASN A 20 -6.30 16.21 17.32
N TYR A 21 -6.03 14.91 17.30
CA TYR A 21 -6.27 14.00 18.41
C TYR A 21 -4.99 13.76 19.21
N VAL A 22 -4.99 14.09 20.50
CA VAL A 22 -3.85 13.82 21.38
C VAL A 22 -3.94 12.38 21.90
N ILE A 23 -2.95 11.55 21.56
CA ILE A 23 -2.78 10.23 22.19
C ILE A 23 -2.14 10.45 23.56
N GLU A 24 -2.97 10.55 24.61
CA GLU A 24 -2.50 10.89 25.96
C GLU A 24 -1.50 9.87 26.53
N ASN A 25 -0.50 10.38 27.26
CA ASN A 25 0.48 9.59 27.96
C ASN A 25 -0.20 8.74 29.06
N GLY A 26 0.04 7.42 29.01
CA GLY A 26 -0.57 6.46 29.92
C GLY A 26 -1.99 6.05 29.53
N SER A 27 -2.52 6.52 28.40
CA SER A 27 -3.83 6.09 27.91
C SER A 27 -3.80 4.61 27.46
N PRO A 28 -4.96 3.91 27.49
CA PRO A 28 -5.06 2.56 26.93
C PRO A 28 -4.66 2.48 25.44
N GLU A 29 -4.88 3.54 24.67
CA GLU A 29 -4.51 3.66 23.27
C GLU A 29 -2.98 3.72 23.10
N ALA A 30 -2.29 4.58 23.87
CA ALA A 30 -0.84 4.66 23.87
C ALA A 30 -0.21 3.30 24.22
N VAL A 31 -0.70 2.67 25.30
CA VAL A 31 -0.25 1.33 25.73
C VAL A 31 -0.45 0.30 24.61
N ALA A 32 -1.62 0.29 23.96
CA ALA A 32 -1.91 -0.67 22.91
C ALA A 32 -1.00 -0.51 21.68
N LEU A 33 -0.69 0.72 21.27
CA LEU A 33 0.21 0.99 20.13
C LEU A 33 1.65 0.59 20.44
N VAL A 34 2.11 0.85 21.66
CA VAL A 34 3.44 0.43 22.13
C VAL A 34 3.53 -1.10 22.20
N ASP A 35 2.53 -1.77 22.77
CA ASP A 35 2.47 -3.23 22.85
C ASP A 35 2.42 -3.87 21.45
N PHE A 36 1.70 -3.25 20.51
CA PHE A 36 1.66 -3.67 19.12
C PHE A 36 3.04 -3.62 18.46
N LEU A 37 3.80 -2.53 18.65
CA LEU A 37 5.17 -2.44 18.15
C LEU A 37 6.11 -3.42 18.84
N ASN A 38 6.03 -3.58 20.16
CA ASN A 38 6.83 -4.55 20.91
C ASN A 38 6.56 -6.00 20.48
N SER A 39 5.36 -6.28 19.98
CA SER A 39 4.97 -7.58 19.43
C SER A 39 5.39 -7.80 17.98
N GLY A 40 6.16 -6.87 17.41
CA GLY A 40 6.66 -6.94 16.04
C GLY A 40 5.69 -6.38 15.01
N GLY A 41 4.84 -5.42 15.39
CA GLY A 41 3.93 -4.71 14.49
C GLY A 41 4.64 -3.79 13.49
N ARG A 42 3.84 -3.17 12.62
CA ARG A 42 4.26 -2.16 11.64
C ARG A 42 3.37 -0.93 11.79
N MET A 43 3.92 0.22 12.11
CA MET A 43 3.10 1.39 12.43
C MET A 43 3.49 2.59 11.59
N TYR A 44 2.51 3.13 10.89
CA TYR A 44 2.57 4.48 10.36
C TYR A 44 1.89 5.43 11.37
N LEU A 45 2.53 6.56 11.66
CA LEU A 45 1.98 7.62 12.51
C LEU A 45 2.15 8.98 11.81
N GLU A 46 1.06 9.72 11.67
CA GLU A 46 1.06 11.09 11.16
C GLU A 46 0.33 12.05 12.09
N GLY A 47 0.82 13.29 12.16
CA GLY A 47 0.13 14.38 12.82
C GLY A 47 1.01 15.63 12.91
N GLY A 48 0.36 16.80 12.89
CA GLY A 48 1.02 18.11 12.97
C GLY A 48 1.84 18.30 14.25
N ASP A 49 1.27 17.86 15.37
CA ASP A 49 1.71 18.19 16.73
C ASP A 49 2.22 16.96 17.51
N VAL A 50 2.15 15.77 16.90
CA VAL A 50 2.33 14.48 17.60
C VAL A 50 3.76 14.24 18.10
N TRP A 51 4.74 14.96 17.56
CA TRP A 51 6.17 14.72 17.82
C TRP A 51 6.75 15.71 18.85
N TYR A 52 6.37 16.98 18.79
CA TYR A 52 6.92 18.05 19.62
C TYR A 52 5.89 18.62 20.58
N TRP A 53 4.77 19.15 20.07
CA TRP A 53 3.80 19.89 20.89
C TRP A 53 3.05 18.97 21.86
N ASP A 54 2.48 17.88 21.35
CA ASP A 54 1.64 16.99 22.14
C ASP A 54 2.39 16.42 23.34
N PRO A 55 3.59 15.83 23.20
CA PRO A 55 4.32 15.28 24.35
C PRO A 55 4.76 16.34 25.37
N GLN A 56 5.04 17.56 24.94
CA GLN A 56 5.58 18.61 25.81
C GLN A 56 4.50 19.45 26.51
N VAL A 57 3.37 19.66 25.84
CA VAL A 57 2.35 20.64 26.26
C VAL A 57 1.02 19.96 26.60
N MET A 58 0.60 18.97 25.81
CA MET A 58 -0.73 18.37 25.91
C MET A 58 -0.75 17.05 26.69
N ASN A 59 0.37 16.65 27.31
CA ASN A 59 0.53 15.34 27.94
C ASN A 59 0.31 14.18 26.94
N GLY A 60 0.71 14.35 25.68
CA GLY A 60 0.77 13.30 24.68
C GLY A 60 1.86 12.27 24.99
N TYR A 61 1.73 11.06 24.45
CA TYR A 61 2.75 10.02 24.55
C TYR A 61 3.92 10.31 23.60
N ASP A 62 5.15 10.22 24.10
CA ASP A 62 6.36 10.37 23.30
C ASP A 62 6.70 9.08 22.52
N PHE A 63 6.34 9.03 21.24
CA PHE A 63 6.68 7.95 20.33
C PHE A 63 8.11 8.05 19.75
N GLY A 64 8.81 9.17 19.95
CA GLY A 64 10.11 9.48 19.34
C GLY A 64 11.13 8.34 19.44
N PRO A 65 11.38 7.77 20.63
CA PRO A 65 12.34 6.68 20.82
C PRO A 65 12.05 5.41 19.99
N LEU A 66 10.78 5.09 19.75
CA LEU A 66 10.33 3.94 18.95
C LEU A 66 10.42 4.23 17.44
N PHE A 67 10.31 5.50 17.05
CA PHE A 67 10.36 5.93 15.65
C PHE A 67 11.75 6.39 15.19
N LYS A 68 12.73 6.48 16.12
CA LYS A 68 14.04 7.12 15.88
C LYS A 68 13.89 8.56 15.43
N ILE A 69 12.91 9.24 16.04
CA ILE A 69 12.59 10.64 15.81
C ILE A 69 13.04 11.44 17.03
N ASN A 70 13.85 12.46 16.78
CA ASN A 70 14.13 13.52 17.74
C ASN A 70 13.38 14.78 17.29
N ALA A 71 12.40 15.21 18.09
CA ALA A 71 11.62 16.41 17.84
C ALA A 71 12.46 17.67 18.14
N THR A 72 12.43 18.65 17.24
CA THR A 72 13.33 19.81 17.28
C THR A 72 12.63 21.15 17.43
N ALA A 73 11.40 21.29 16.92
CA ALA A 73 10.55 22.47 17.10
C ALA A 73 9.07 22.17 16.81
N ASP A 74 8.18 22.98 17.36
CA ASP A 74 6.70 23.02 17.20
C ASP A 74 6.22 23.44 15.79
N GLY A 75 7.15 23.71 14.88
CA GLY A 75 6.84 24.18 13.54
C GLY A 75 6.34 25.62 13.46
N SER A 76 6.12 26.06 12.22
CA SER A 76 5.34 27.25 11.91
C SER A 76 4.52 26.99 10.64
N SER A 77 3.64 27.89 10.21
CA SER A 77 2.82 27.71 8.98
C SER A 77 3.68 27.77 7.71
N ASP A 78 4.55 26.78 7.53
CA ASP A 78 5.68 26.85 6.62
C ASP A 78 5.98 25.53 5.89
N LEU A 79 5.15 24.50 6.08
CA LEU A 79 5.17 23.32 5.22
C LEU A 79 4.68 23.67 3.82
N VAL A 80 5.54 23.48 2.81
CA VAL A 80 5.23 23.89 1.43
C VAL A 80 5.41 22.77 0.42
N THR A 81 6.56 22.10 0.41
CA THR A 81 6.86 21.05 -0.56
C THR A 81 7.72 20.01 0.12
N VAL A 82 7.23 18.78 0.10
CA VAL A 82 7.80 17.64 0.80
C VAL A 82 8.64 16.83 -0.18
N PHE A 83 9.95 16.87 0.01
CA PHE A 83 10.92 16.14 -0.81
C PHE A 83 11.29 14.80 -0.18
N GLY A 84 11.08 13.73 -0.94
CA GLY A 84 11.58 12.41 -0.61
C GLY A 84 13.11 12.35 -0.68
N GLN A 85 13.72 11.65 0.27
CA GLN A 85 15.18 11.59 0.38
C GLN A 85 15.82 10.54 -0.52
N SER A 86 17.07 10.78 -0.92
CA SER A 86 17.82 9.82 -1.73
C SER A 86 18.17 8.55 -0.94
N SER A 87 18.30 7.43 -1.64
CA SER A 87 18.72 6.12 -1.07
C SER A 87 17.74 5.49 -0.06
N VAL A 88 16.50 5.99 0.01
CA VAL A 88 15.39 5.41 0.77
C VAL A 88 14.17 5.20 -0.14
N PHE A 89 13.10 4.57 0.37
CA PHE A 89 11.93 4.20 -0.43
C PHE A 89 11.10 5.39 -0.95
N THR A 90 11.34 6.60 -0.45
CA THR A 90 10.73 7.85 -0.92
C THR A 90 11.55 8.57 -1.99
N ALA A 91 12.66 7.99 -2.45
CA ALA A 91 13.56 8.64 -3.39
C ALA A 91 12.86 9.09 -4.69
N GLY A 92 13.07 10.36 -5.04
CA GLY A 92 12.50 10.97 -6.25
C GLY A 92 11.06 11.45 -6.11
N MET A 93 10.42 11.24 -4.95
CA MET A 93 9.11 11.82 -4.65
C MET A 93 9.24 13.30 -4.32
N ASN A 94 8.27 14.07 -4.78
CA ASN A 94 8.16 15.51 -4.58
C ASN A 94 6.67 15.88 -4.58
N PHE A 95 6.17 16.28 -3.42
CA PHE A 95 4.77 16.63 -3.20
C PHE A 95 4.65 18.10 -2.82
N SER A 96 3.84 18.87 -3.56
CA SER A 96 3.30 20.10 -3.00
C SER A 96 2.31 19.75 -1.89
N TYR A 97 2.23 20.61 -0.88
CA TYR A 97 1.33 20.40 0.26
C TYR A 97 0.17 21.41 0.22
N SER A 98 -1.05 20.91 0.41
CA SER A 98 -2.28 21.70 0.48
C SER A 98 -3.28 21.12 1.48
N GLY A 99 -2.78 20.57 2.59
CA GLY A 99 -3.60 20.07 3.69
C GLY A 99 -4.34 21.17 4.45
N GLU A 100 -5.03 20.77 5.52
CA GLU A 100 -5.86 21.64 6.36
C GLU A 100 -5.09 22.82 6.94
N ASN A 101 -3.86 22.56 7.40
CA ASN A 101 -2.89 23.58 7.77
C ASN A 101 -1.46 23.09 7.52
N SER A 102 -0.50 24.01 7.60
CA SER A 102 0.93 23.78 7.38
C SER A 102 1.78 23.99 8.64
N TYR A 103 1.18 23.94 9.83
CA TYR A 103 1.88 23.95 11.12
C TYR A 103 2.28 22.53 11.46
N VAL A 104 3.56 22.19 11.26
CA VAL A 104 4.05 20.83 11.48
C VAL A 104 5.33 20.82 12.30
N ASP A 105 5.42 19.88 13.22
CA ASP A 105 6.61 19.65 14.02
C ASP A 105 7.84 19.44 13.14
N HIS A 106 8.91 20.16 13.45
CA HIS A 106 10.22 19.89 12.87
C HIS A 106 10.84 18.73 13.63
N ILE A 107 11.23 17.69 12.91
CA ILE A 107 11.86 16.50 13.49
C ILE A 107 13.29 16.35 12.99
N SER A 108 13.96 15.29 13.41
CA SER A 108 15.26 14.86 12.89
C SER A 108 15.39 13.35 13.09
N SER A 109 16.13 12.69 12.20
CA SER A 109 16.40 11.26 12.36
C SER A 109 17.51 11.02 13.39
N GLU A 110 17.25 10.16 14.35
CA GLU A 110 18.27 9.64 15.26
C GLU A 110 19.09 8.51 14.62
N SER A 111 20.16 8.09 15.30
CA SER A 111 20.96 6.93 14.89
C SER A 111 20.09 5.66 14.77
N GLY A 112 20.12 5.05 13.59
CA GLY A 112 19.29 3.87 13.25
C GLY A 112 17.97 4.22 12.56
N GLY A 113 17.56 5.49 12.58
CA GLY A 113 16.48 6.00 11.74
C GLY A 113 16.95 6.29 10.32
N MET A 114 15.98 6.40 9.41
CA MET A 114 16.15 6.80 8.03
C MET A 114 15.34 8.08 7.80
N LEU A 115 16.01 9.18 7.47
CA LEU A 115 15.31 10.38 7.02
C LEU A 115 14.62 10.07 5.68
N ILE A 116 13.31 10.25 5.61
CA ILE A 116 12.52 9.95 4.40
C ILE A 116 11.91 11.19 3.75
N PHE A 117 11.70 12.28 4.51
CA PHE A 117 11.11 13.51 3.97
C PHE A 117 11.71 14.78 4.57
N GLN A 118 11.84 15.80 3.73
CA GLN A 118 12.31 17.13 4.10
C GLN A 118 11.42 18.20 3.46
N ASN A 119 11.06 19.24 4.21
CA ASN A 119 10.40 20.42 3.65
C ASN A 119 11.41 21.24 2.83
N SER A 120 10.95 21.84 1.74
CA SER A 120 11.82 22.57 0.81
C SER A 120 12.22 23.97 1.32
N ALA A 121 11.34 24.66 2.05
CA ALA A 121 11.55 26.05 2.48
C ALA A 121 10.57 26.44 3.61
N PRO A 122 11.04 26.72 4.83
CA PRO A 122 12.42 26.54 5.29
C PRO A 122 12.80 25.05 5.28
N VAL A 123 14.09 24.77 5.19
CA VAL A 123 14.59 23.40 5.13
C VAL A 123 14.58 22.78 6.52
N TYR A 124 13.75 21.77 6.72
CA TYR A 124 13.70 20.95 7.94
C TYR A 124 13.17 19.55 7.62
N ASP A 125 13.51 18.61 8.48
CA ASP A 125 13.11 17.22 8.33
C ASP A 125 11.67 17.03 8.85
N CYS A 126 10.85 16.28 8.11
CA CYS A 126 9.43 16.11 8.39
C CYS A 126 8.94 14.66 8.20
N GLY A 127 9.86 13.71 8.01
CA GLY A 127 9.53 12.29 8.03
C GLY A 127 10.71 11.39 8.29
N VAL A 128 10.54 10.38 9.15
CA VAL A 128 11.54 9.36 9.49
C VAL A 128 10.93 7.97 9.43
N ALA A 129 11.66 7.02 8.86
CA ALA A 129 11.36 5.60 8.95
C ALA A 129 12.37 4.88 9.82
N ASN A 130 11.96 3.81 10.50
CA ASN A 130 12.84 2.97 11.31
C ASN A 130 12.55 1.49 11.06
N ASP A 131 13.61 0.73 10.83
CA ASP A 131 13.59 -0.74 10.78
C ASP A 131 14.39 -1.27 11.97
N ALA A 132 13.68 -1.58 13.06
CA ALA A 132 14.29 -2.10 14.28
C ALA A 132 14.62 -3.60 14.19
N GLY A 133 14.37 -4.23 13.03
CA GLY A 133 14.48 -5.68 12.81
C GLY A 133 13.26 -6.45 13.32
N THR A 134 12.79 -6.19 14.54
CA THR A 134 11.60 -6.83 15.11
C THR A 134 10.29 -6.13 14.72
N TYR A 135 10.31 -4.80 14.67
CA TYR A 135 9.21 -3.95 14.25
C TYR A 135 9.69 -2.90 13.26
N LYS A 136 8.74 -2.23 12.59
CA LYS A 136 9.06 -1.10 11.71
C LYS A 136 8.09 0.04 11.92
N THR A 137 8.58 1.26 11.74
CA THR A 137 7.81 2.48 11.93
C THR A 137 8.06 3.48 10.81
N VAL A 138 7.04 4.26 10.47
CA VAL A 138 7.13 5.44 9.60
C VAL A 138 6.39 6.57 10.29
N GLY A 139 7.11 7.62 10.66
CA GLY A 139 6.56 8.81 11.32
C GLY A 139 6.70 10.02 10.41
N VAL A 140 5.63 10.80 10.25
CA VAL A 140 5.65 12.07 9.51
C VAL A 140 4.92 13.16 10.30
N SER A 141 5.33 14.40 10.12
CA SER A 141 4.72 15.55 10.83
C SER A 141 3.51 16.14 10.08
N PHE A 142 3.13 15.59 8.93
CA PHE A 142 2.08 16.13 8.06
C PHE A 142 1.04 15.06 7.76
N GLU A 143 -0.19 15.47 7.43
CA GLU A 143 -1.21 14.53 6.97
C GLU A 143 -0.94 14.05 5.53
N LEU A 144 -1.06 12.74 5.29
CA LEU A 144 -0.88 12.12 3.98
C LEU A 144 -1.91 12.64 2.96
N THR A 145 -3.12 12.95 3.43
CA THR A 145 -4.19 13.56 2.63
C THR A 145 -3.87 14.96 2.13
N GLY A 146 -3.00 15.70 2.83
CA GLY A 146 -2.53 17.03 2.43
C GLY A 146 -1.55 17.02 1.25
N LEU A 147 -1.02 15.85 0.85
CA LEU A 147 -0.12 15.74 -0.30
C LEU A 147 -0.88 15.80 -1.63
N VAL A 148 -0.43 16.71 -2.51
CA VAL A 148 -0.98 16.87 -3.86
C VAL A 148 -0.32 15.86 -4.80
N ASP A 149 -1.13 15.04 -5.48
CA ASP A 149 -0.62 14.10 -6.48
C ASP A 149 -0.03 14.83 -7.69
N ALA A 150 1.12 14.34 -8.15
CA ALA A 150 1.78 14.79 -9.37
C ALA A 150 2.16 13.58 -10.24
N SER A 151 3.10 13.75 -11.17
CA SER A 151 3.61 12.63 -11.96
C SER A 151 4.33 11.60 -11.06
N PRO A 152 4.22 10.28 -11.33
CA PRO A 152 4.96 9.26 -10.61
C PRO A 152 6.47 9.57 -10.52
N PRO A 153 7.13 9.30 -9.37
CA PRO A 153 6.61 8.56 -8.21
C PRO A 153 5.81 9.41 -7.21
N SER A 154 5.53 10.69 -7.49
CA SER A 154 4.87 11.61 -6.56
C SER A 154 3.34 11.44 -6.52
N THR A 155 2.85 10.23 -6.24
CA THR A 155 1.43 10.00 -5.94
C THR A 155 1.26 9.41 -4.55
N LYS A 156 0.17 9.75 -3.85
CA LYS A 156 -0.19 9.17 -2.54
C LYS A 156 -0.27 7.65 -2.62
N GLU A 157 -0.80 7.12 -3.71
CA GLU A 157 -0.84 5.68 -3.98
C GLU A 157 0.57 5.06 -3.99
N THR A 158 1.50 5.66 -4.73
CA THR A 158 2.89 5.17 -4.81
C THR A 158 3.60 5.29 -3.45
N LEU A 159 3.31 6.36 -2.69
CA LEU A 159 3.83 6.52 -1.34
C LEU A 159 3.31 5.44 -0.39
N VAL A 160 2.01 5.20 -0.36
CA VAL A 160 1.40 4.15 0.48
C VAL A 160 1.94 2.78 0.08
N ASP A 161 2.04 2.48 -1.21
CA ASP A 161 2.66 1.23 -1.69
C ASP A 161 4.12 1.11 -1.22
N SER A 162 4.90 2.19 -1.29
CA SER A 162 6.30 2.20 -0.83
C SER A 162 6.42 1.98 0.69
N ILE A 163 5.51 2.56 1.49
CA ILE A 163 5.42 2.32 2.94
C ILE A 163 5.04 0.86 3.22
N MET A 164 4.06 0.31 2.50
CA MET A 164 3.65 -1.09 2.65
C MET A 164 4.79 -2.05 2.30
N HIS A 165 5.53 -1.76 1.22
CA HIS A 165 6.71 -2.53 0.84
C HIS A 165 7.82 -2.44 1.90
N PHE A 166 8.06 -1.24 2.44
CA PHE A 166 9.00 -1.04 3.55
C PHE A 166 8.61 -1.88 4.77
N PHE A 167 7.32 -1.95 5.09
CA PHE A 167 6.76 -2.80 6.14
C PHE A 167 6.89 -4.30 5.88
N GLY A 168 7.28 -4.70 4.67
CA GLY A 168 7.34 -6.10 4.24
C GLY A 168 5.95 -6.69 4.01
N LEU A 169 4.92 -5.84 3.88
CA LEU A 169 3.58 -6.24 3.51
C LEU A 169 3.55 -6.41 2.00
N SER A 170 3.82 -7.63 1.55
CA SER A 170 3.55 -8.02 0.18
C SER A 170 2.03 -8.05 0.00
N VAL A 171 1.45 -6.98 -0.52
CA VAL A 171 0.14 -7.09 -1.16
C VAL A 171 0.32 -8.08 -2.31
N GLY A 172 -0.32 -9.23 -2.22
CA GLY A 172 -0.25 -10.27 -3.26
C GLY A 172 -0.82 -9.85 -4.62
N VAL A 173 -1.16 -8.57 -4.76
CA VAL A 173 -1.58 -7.91 -6.00
C VAL A 173 -0.62 -6.75 -6.21
N GLN A 174 0.36 -6.96 -7.07
CA GLN A 174 1.26 -5.91 -7.53
C GLN A 174 0.51 -5.08 -8.58
N GLU A 175 -0.08 -3.95 -8.20
CA GLU A 175 -0.36 -2.89 -9.17
C GLU A 175 0.98 -2.18 -9.43
N ASN A 176 1.46 -2.22 -10.68
CA ASN A 176 2.78 -1.73 -11.04
C ASN A 176 2.63 -0.53 -11.99
N PRO A 177 2.53 0.72 -11.48
CA PRO A 177 2.65 1.88 -12.32
C PRO A 177 4.15 2.10 -12.59
N LEU A 178 4.60 1.69 -13.78
CA LEU A 178 5.84 2.14 -14.43
C LEU A 178 7.19 1.56 -13.95
N ARG A 179 7.30 0.26 -13.64
CA ARG A 179 8.57 -0.46 -13.85
C ARG A 179 8.52 -1.18 -15.18
N ALA A 180 9.58 -1.05 -15.98
CA ALA A 180 9.83 -1.87 -17.17
C ALA A 180 9.38 -3.31 -16.89
N ILE A 181 8.27 -3.73 -17.53
CA ILE A 181 7.64 -5.02 -17.28
C ILE A 181 8.70 -6.06 -17.62
N SER A 182 9.36 -6.61 -16.60
CA SER A 182 10.13 -7.83 -16.82
C SER A 182 9.11 -8.83 -17.33
N ALA A 183 9.31 -9.34 -18.55
CA ALA A 183 8.43 -10.35 -19.11
C ALA A 183 8.19 -11.44 -18.06
N PRO A 184 6.95 -11.93 -17.90
CA PRO A 184 6.66 -12.95 -16.90
C PRO A 184 7.60 -14.13 -17.10
N LYS A 185 8.03 -14.77 -16.02
CA LYS A 185 9.01 -15.87 -16.10
C LYS A 185 8.35 -17.24 -16.27
N VAL A 186 7.06 -17.32 -15.97
CA VAL A 186 6.27 -18.56 -15.99
C VAL A 186 4.89 -18.30 -16.58
N TYR A 187 4.28 -19.36 -17.11
CA TYR A 187 2.86 -19.35 -17.45
C TYR A 187 2.03 -19.32 -16.17
N SER A 188 1.00 -18.47 -16.13
CA SER A 188 0.07 -18.44 -15.01
C SER A 188 -1.35 -18.18 -15.48
N LEU A 189 -2.31 -18.65 -14.69
CA LEU A 189 -3.73 -18.36 -14.81
C LEU A 189 -4.21 -18.02 -13.40
N SER A 190 -4.78 -16.84 -13.20
CA SER A 190 -5.33 -16.43 -11.91
C SER A 190 -6.70 -17.05 -11.68
N GLN A 191 -7.12 -17.12 -10.42
CA GLN A 191 -8.52 -17.31 -10.11
C GLN A 191 -9.32 -16.12 -10.70
N ASN A 192 -10.50 -16.39 -11.28
CA ASN A 192 -11.37 -15.31 -11.74
C ASN A 192 -11.91 -14.51 -10.55
N TYR A 193 -12.07 -13.19 -10.70
CA TYR A 193 -12.64 -12.31 -9.68
C TYR A 193 -13.70 -11.37 -10.29
N PRO A 194 -14.88 -11.23 -9.66
CA PRO A 194 -15.32 -11.98 -8.47
C PRO A 194 -15.56 -13.48 -8.77
N ASN A 195 -15.48 -14.34 -7.74
CA ASN A 195 -15.91 -15.74 -7.78
C ASN A 195 -16.45 -16.16 -6.39
N PRO A 196 -17.75 -16.44 -6.22
CA PRO A 196 -18.79 -16.50 -7.26
C PRO A 196 -19.10 -15.14 -7.91
N PHE A 197 -19.69 -15.14 -9.12
CA PHE A 197 -20.12 -13.92 -9.82
C PHE A 197 -21.52 -14.05 -10.43
N ALA A 198 -22.18 -12.91 -10.67
CA ALA A 198 -23.55 -12.86 -11.21
C ALA A 198 -23.60 -12.51 -12.71
N LEU A 199 -23.05 -11.35 -13.10
CA LEU A 199 -23.11 -10.85 -14.48
C LEU A 199 -21.77 -10.97 -15.19
N GLU A 200 -20.69 -10.56 -14.53
CA GLU A 200 -19.36 -10.52 -15.12
C GLU A 200 -18.29 -10.94 -14.12
N THR A 201 -17.20 -11.50 -14.65
CA THR A 201 -15.99 -11.79 -13.90
C THR A 201 -14.78 -11.57 -14.78
N THR A 202 -13.64 -11.32 -14.17
CA THR A 202 -12.40 -11.08 -14.88
C THR A 202 -11.39 -12.16 -14.53
N ILE A 203 -10.63 -12.62 -15.52
CA ILE A 203 -9.51 -13.55 -15.30
C ILE A 203 -8.25 -13.01 -15.96
N SER A 204 -7.14 -13.14 -15.26
CA SER A 204 -5.82 -12.70 -15.71
C SER A 204 -4.90 -13.90 -15.93
N TYR A 205 -3.99 -13.79 -16.89
CA TYR A 205 -3.00 -14.82 -17.21
C TYR A 205 -1.70 -14.20 -17.71
N ALA A 206 -0.60 -14.96 -17.64
CA ALA A 206 0.72 -14.49 -18.03
C ALA A 206 1.42 -15.46 -18.99
N LEU A 207 2.19 -14.92 -19.93
CA LEU A 207 2.91 -15.66 -20.98
C LEU A 207 4.40 -15.29 -20.97
N PRO A 208 5.32 -16.21 -20.63
CA PRO A 208 6.74 -15.89 -20.56
C PRO A 208 7.44 -15.81 -21.91
N LYS A 209 6.79 -16.31 -22.96
CA LYS A 209 7.28 -16.31 -24.34
C LYS A 209 6.10 -16.26 -25.32
N ILE A 210 6.37 -15.97 -26.58
CA ILE A 210 5.37 -16.05 -27.66
C ILE A 210 4.71 -17.43 -27.63
N SER A 211 3.38 -17.46 -27.60
CA SER A 211 2.61 -18.70 -27.43
C SER A 211 1.29 -18.66 -28.19
N ASP A 212 0.87 -19.80 -28.73
CA ASP A 212 -0.49 -20.00 -29.24
C ASP A 212 -1.43 -20.28 -28.06
N VAL A 213 -2.21 -19.27 -27.67
CA VAL A 213 -3.06 -19.29 -26.49
C VAL A 213 -4.47 -19.74 -26.85
N CYS A 214 -5.02 -20.68 -26.08
CA CYS A 214 -6.44 -21.01 -26.11
C CYS A 214 -7.02 -20.99 -24.70
N ILE A 215 -8.01 -20.14 -24.49
CA ILE A 215 -8.79 -20.08 -23.24
C ILE A 215 -10.24 -20.45 -23.57
N SER A 216 -10.77 -21.43 -22.86
CA SER A 216 -12.12 -21.94 -23.06
C SER A 216 -12.81 -22.19 -21.72
N LEU A 217 -14.12 -21.98 -21.71
CA LEU A 217 -15.00 -22.22 -20.58
C LEU A 217 -15.76 -23.52 -20.79
N TYR A 218 -15.80 -24.36 -19.76
CA TYR A 218 -16.44 -25.68 -19.77
C TYR A 218 -17.49 -25.77 -18.66
N ASP A 219 -18.57 -26.51 -18.90
CA ASP A 219 -19.55 -26.83 -17.86
C ASP A 219 -19.06 -28.00 -16.97
N ALA A 220 -19.81 -28.31 -15.92
CA ALA A 220 -19.51 -29.43 -15.01
C ALA A 220 -19.49 -30.81 -15.69
N ALA A 221 -20.07 -30.96 -16.88
CA ALA A 221 -20.03 -32.18 -17.68
C ALA A 221 -18.81 -32.23 -18.63
N GLY A 222 -17.94 -31.21 -18.60
CA GLY A 222 -16.77 -31.12 -19.46
C GLY A 222 -17.08 -30.68 -20.90
N ARG A 223 -18.29 -30.18 -21.17
CA ARG A 223 -18.65 -29.64 -22.49
C ARG A 223 -18.16 -28.21 -22.59
N ARG A 224 -17.50 -27.87 -23.71
CA ARG A 224 -17.04 -26.49 -23.96
C ARG A 224 -18.25 -25.60 -24.23
N VAL A 225 -18.47 -24.63 -23.36
CA VAL A 225 -19.55 -23.64 -23.43
C VAL A 225 -19.16 -22.46 -24.29
N LYS A 226 -17.94 -21.93 -24.09
CA LYS A 226 -17.46 -20.75 -24.81
C LYS A 226 -15.97 -20.83 -25.04
N LYS A 227 -15.50 -20.31 -26.17
CA LYS A 227 -14.08 -20.06 -26.44
C LYS A 227 -13.87 -18.56 -26.25
N LEU A 228 -12.94 -18.21 -25.36
CA LEU A 228 -12.70 -16.84 -24.94
C LEU A 228 -11.49 -16.24 -25.67
N VAL A 229 -10.44 -17.03 -25.88
CA VAL A 229 -9.22 -16.63 -26.60
C VAL A 229 -8.77 -17.79 -27.49
N GLN A 230 -8.28 -17.47 -28.70
CA GLN A 230 -7.64 -18.42 -29.62
C GLN A 230 -6.76 -17.66 -30.61
N GLU A 231 -5.56 -17.31 -30.20
CA GLU A 231 -4.63 -16.54 -31.02
C GLU A 231 -3.19 -16.69 -30.52
N GLN A 232 -2.23 -16.30 -31.35
CA GLN A 232 -0.84 -16.18 -30.95
C GLN A 232 -0.63 -14.84 -30.23
N GLN A 233 -0.05 -14.89 -29.04
CA GLN A 233 0.19 -13.70 -28.21
C GLN A 233 1.68 -13.57 -27.85
N LEU A 234 2.16 -12.32 -27.78
CA LEU A 234 3.52 -12.00 -27.36
C LEU A 234 3.73 -12.26 -25.85
N PRO A 235 4.97 -12.27 -25.34
CA PRO A 235 5.19 -12.38 -23.91
C PRO A 235 4.57 -11.18 -23.17
N GLY A 236 3.85 -11.43 -22.09
CA GLY A 236 3.14 -10.36 -21.38
C GLY A 236 2.08 -10.87 -20.40
N TYR A 237 1.42 -9.92 -19.77
CA TYR A 237 0.28 -10.13 -18.89
C TYR A 237 -0.99 -9.74 -19.63
N TYR A 238 -2.03 -10.54 -19.47
CA TYR A 238 -3.29 -10.39 -20.20
C TYR A 238 -4.47 -10.55 -19.25
N THR A 239 -5.56 -9.90 -19.60
CA THR A 239 -6.81 -9.94 -18.84
C THR A 239 -7.97 -10.10 -19.81
N ILE A 240 -8.92 -10.97 -19.48
CA ILE A 240 -10.16 -11.14 -20.23
C ILE A 240 -11.36 -11.05 -19.28
N GLN A 241 -12.42 -10.42 -19.76
CA GLN A 241 -13.70 -10.36 -19.09
C GLN A 241 -14.59 -11.48 -19.61
N ILE A 242 -15.29 -12.15 -18.69
CA ILE A 242 -16.24 -13.21 -18.96
C ILE A 242 -17.63 -12.69 -18.61
N ASP A 243 -18.46 -12.53 -19.63
CA ASP A 243 -19.88 -12.25 -19.49
C ASP A 243 -20.65 -13.56 -19.23
N GLY A 244 -21.30 -13.62 -18.07
CA GLY A 244 -22.15 -14.72 -17.60
C GLY A 244 -23.65 -14.47 -17.74
N GLY A 245 -24.09 -13.33 -18.29
CA GLY A 245 -25.50 -12.94 -18.36
C GLY A 245 -26.41 -13.98 -19.03
N GLU A 246 -25.93 -14.61 -20.11
CA GLU A 246 -26.66 -15.67 -20.83
C GLU A 246 -26.42 -17.08 -20.26
N MET A 247 -25.54 -17.21 -19.27
CA MET A 247 -25.19 -18.50 -18.67
C MET A 247 -26.14 -18.87 -17.53
N LYS A 248 -26.24 -20.18 -17.25
CA LYS A 248 -27.01 -20.69 -16.11
C LYS A 248 -26.15 -20.64 -14.84
N ALA A 249 -26.76 -20.39 -13.69
CA ALA A 249 -26.09 -20.56 -12.40
C ALA A 249 -25.53 -21.98 -12.27
N GLY A 250 -24.33 -22.13 -11.69
CA GLY A 250 -23.67 -23.41 -11.56
C GLY A 250 -22.14 -23.33 -11.60
N ILE A 251 -21.52 -24.51 -11.66
CA ILE A 251 -20.06 -24.67 -11.68
C ILE A 251 -19.58 -24.79 -13.12
N TYR A 252 -18.55 -24.02 -13.43
CA TYR A 252 -17.83 -24.01 -14.69
C TYR A 252 -16.33 -24.14 -14.44
N PHE A 253 -15.59 -24.47 -15.50
CA PHE A 253 -14.13 -24.56 -15.47
C PHE A 253 -13.55 -23.71 -16.59
N ILE A 254 -12.69 -22.78 -16.22
CA ILE A 254 -11.90 -22.01 -17.18
C ILE A 254 -10.63 -22.80 -17.42
N ARG A 255 -10.34 -23.13 -18.67
CA ARG A 255 -9.13 -23.84 -19.08
C ARG A 255 -8.29 -22.95 -19.97
N PHE A 256 -7.04 -22.77 -19.59
CA PHE A 256 -5.98 -22.12 -20.34
C PHE A 256 -5.05 -23.16 -20.92
N THR A 257 -4.67 -22.99 -22.18
CA THR A 257 -3.65 -23.79 -22.86
C THR A 257 -2.70 -22.91 -23.66
N ALA A 258 -1.41 -23.17 -23.56
CA ALA A 258 -0.35 -22.49 -24.30
C ALA A 258 0.83 -23.46 -24.50
N GLY A 259 1.02 -23.96 -25.72
CA GLY A 259 1.97 -25.05 -25.99
C GLY A 259 1.64 -26.29 -25.13
N ASP A 260 2.63 -26.78 -24.38
CA ASP A 260 2.50 -27.95 -23.51
C ASP A 260 1.85 -27.64 -22.14
N VAL A 261 1.60 -26.37 -21.84
CA VAL A 261 1.01 -25.95 -20.55
C VAL A 261 -0.51 -25.97 -20.63
N SER A 262 -1.16 -26.61 -19.65
CA SER A 262 -2.60 -26.59 -19.44
C SER A 262 -2.89 -26.25 -17.98
N LEU A 263 -3.59 -25.14 -17.73
CA LEU A 263 -4.03 -24.70 -16.40
C LEU A 263 -5.56 -24.60 -16.37
N SER A 264 -6.17 -24.87 -15.22
CA SER A 264 -7.61 -24.78 -15.07
C SER A 264 -8.01 -24.21 -13.71
N HIS A 265 -9.06 -23.40 -13.68
CA HIS A 265 -9.68 -22.89 -12.45
C HIS A 265 -11.18 -23.11 -12.43
N LYS A 266 -11.71 -23.36 -11.23
CA LYS A 266 -13.15 -23.49 -10.99
C LYS A 266 -13.78 -22.10 -10.90
N CYS A 267 -14.90 -21.93 -11.57
CA CYS A 267 -15.64 -20.69 -11.70
C CYS A 267 -17.10 -20.96 -11.31
N ILE A 268 -17.70 -20.13 -10.45
CA ILE A 268 -19.06 -20.33 -9.94
C ILE A 268 -19.92 -19.14 -10.36
N ILE A 269 -21.00 -19.42 -11.07
CA ILE A 269 -22.01 -18.42 -11.45
C ILE A 269 -23.19 -18.53 -10.48
N ILE A 270 -23.57 -17.41 -9.89
CA ILE A 270 -24.77 -17.23 -9.08
C ILE A 270 -25.79 -16.37 -9.85
N LYS A 271 -27.07 -16.49 -9.52
CA LYS A 271 -28.14 -15.62 -10.02
C LYS A 271 -28.91 -15.05 -8.85
#